data_AF-A0A831M8W1-F1
#
_entry.id   AF-A0A831M8W1-F1
#
_cell.length_a   1.000
_cell.length_b   1.000
_cell.length_c   1.000
_cell.angle_alpha   90.00
_cell.angle_beta   90.00
_cell.angle_gamma   90.00
#
_symmetry.space_group_name_H-M   'P 1'
#
loop_
_entity.id
_entity.type
_entity.pdbx_description
1 polymer ?
#
loop_
_entity_poly.entity_id
_entity_poly.type
_entity_poly.pdbx_seq_one_letter_code
_entity_poly.pdbx_strand_id
1 'polypeptide(L)'
;MKSEVLNALLTAKTLFDEARKLCFVRDRHVASAGLVLLQDAVEIVMLCCLIEKGVDESESIDKLTFDQLISRVKATGLKIPKFSDLKSMNEQRRLIKHRAQLADPITVQNFFNACQLATNALLVQLTGKQLQHIIISDAIQDHAIKSEVSEAIRLIDGGNYSEALLPIRRALYLAVESSYDIRPWRNHQVGEDAMLLELAHPTKAPLHTRNGSWINQNVTNPVEYIQLDFERVGLDMLELGIDPEEFFNVWRLTPAVYRIEDGVWAIKELDKHSTFDSEEDARYCLDVVVSIATKQQVKRSIVRQRGTQTNGVRIRTEQPLLRGASRDSKRQGLTLSPGDVCMLDYYVTSFDGTERFAHVFRYIQGPPPKHWFGYVPAEHCEPCSLAEADLLPMWLMTSPEST
;
A
#
# COMPACT_ATOMS: atom_id res chain seq x y z
N MET A 1 -3.67 13.52 -3.38
CA MET A 1 -4.60 12.81 -4.28
C MET A 1 -5.17 11.62 -3.54
N LYS A 2 -6.48 11.64 -3.28
CA LYS A 2 -7.21 10.49 -2.77
C LYS A 2 -7.11 9.32 -3.76
N SER A 3 -7.07 8.07 -3.29
CA SER A 3 -6.91 6.90 -4.18
C SER A 3 -8.05 6.76 -5.21
N GLU A 4 -9.27 7.09 -4.80
CA GLU A 4 -10.44 7.09 -5.69
C GLU A 4 -10.32 8.13 -6.82
N VAL A 5 -9.74 9.30 -6.50
CA VAL A 5 -9.48 10.38 -7.46
C VAL A 5 -8.44 9.92 -8.49
N LEU A 6 -7.37 9.24 -8.08
CA LEU A 6 -6.40 8.72 -9.03
C LEU A 6 -7.02 7.71 -10.00
N ASN A 7 -7.76 6.73 -9.48
CA ASN A 7 -8.41 5.71 -10.32
C ASN A 7 -9.41 6.32 -11.32
N ALA A 8 -10.18 7.31 -10.87
CA ALA A 8 -11.08 8.06 -11.73
C ALA A 8 -10.32 8.88 -12.79
N LEU A 9 -9.20 9.52 -12.43
CA LEU A 9 -8.35 10.24 -13.40
C LEU A 9 -7.68 9.31 -14.43
N LEU A 10 -7.29 8.09 -14.03
CA LEU A 10 -6.78 7.09 -14.97
C LEU A 10 -7.87 6.65 -15.95
N THR A 11 -9.10 6.48 -15.46
CA THR A 11 -10.27 6.21 -16.30
C THR A 11 -10.52 7.37 -17.27
N ALA A 12 -10.52 8.60 -16.77
CA ALA A 12 -10.67 9.80 -17.61
C ALA A 12 -9.58 9.89 -18.68
N LYS A 13 -8.32 9.54 -18.34
CA LYS A 13 -7.21 9.48 -19.29
C LYS A 13 -7.47 8.48 -20.42
N THR A 14 -7.86 7.25 -20.09
CA THR A 14 -8.23 6.23 -21.10
C THR A 14 -9.36 6.72 -22.00
N LEU A 15 -10.40 7.33 -21.43
CA LEU A 15 -11.52 7.89 -22.20
C LEU A 15 -11.07 9.06 -23.10
N PHE A 16 -10.16 9.93 -22.63
CA PHE A 16 -9.59 11.01 -23.43
C PHE A 16 -8.80 10.47 -24.63
N ASP A 17 -7.99 9.43 -24.43
CA ASP A 17 -7.19 8.82 -25.49
C ASP A 17 -8.06 8.12 -26.54
N GLU A 18 -9.10 7.41 -26.12
CA GLU A 18 -10.10 6.84 -27.04
C GLU A 18 -10.91 7.92 -27.75
N ALA A 19 -11.38 8.94 -27.01
CA ALA A 19 -12.13 10.04 -27.59
C ALA A 19 -11.30 10.78 -28.65
N ARG A 20 -9.98 10.92 -28.46
CA ARG A 20 -9.07 11.51 -29.45
C ARG A 20 -9.09 10.74 -30.77
N LYS A 21 -8.98 9.42 -30.72
CA LYS A 21 -9.00 8.57 -31.92
C LYS A 21 -10.29 8.76 -32.72
N LEU A 22 -11.41 8.94 -32.02
CA LEU A 22 -12.74 9.13 -32.62
C LEU A 22 -12.99 10.56 -33.10
N CYS A 23 -12.56 11.58 -32.35
CA CYS A 23 -12.84 12.99 -32.65
C CYS A 23 -12.10 13.50 -33.90
N PHE A 24 -10.96 12.91 -34.24
CA PHE A 24 -10.10 13.35 -35.34
C PHE A 24 -10.37 12.66 -36.69
N VAL A 25 -11.42 11.83 -36.76
CA VAL A 25 -11.86 11.21 -38.01
C VAL A 25 -12.73 12.18 -38.84
N ARG A 26 -12.85 11.94 -40.14
CA ARG A 26 -13.72 12.72 -41.03
C ARG A 26 -15.18 12.27 -41.01
N ASP A 27 -15.44 11.06 -40.53
CA ASP A 27 -16.80 10.53 -40.44
C ASP A 27 -17.59 11.23 -39.33
N ARG A 28 -18.79 11.73 -39.67
CA ARG A 28 -19.62 12.50 -38.74
C ARG A 28 -20.22 11.66 -37.62
N HIS A 29 -20.51 10.38 -37.86
CA HIS A 29 -21.04 9.48 -36.84
C HIS A 29 -19.95 9.14 -35.83
N VAL A 30 -18.77 8.76 -36.31
CA VAL A 30 -17.64 8.41 -35.44
C VAL A 30 -17.14 9.63 -34.66
N ALA A 31 -17.03 10.80 -35.30
CA ALA A 31 -16.69 12.05 -34.61
C ALA A 31 -17.73 12.42 -33.55
N SER A 32 -19.03 12.27 -33.86
CA SER A 32 -20.10 12.53 -32.90
C SER A 32 -20.07 11.56 -31.71
N ALA A 33 -19.74 10.29 -31.92
CA ALA A 33 -19.53 9.33 -30.84
C ALA A 33 -18.32 9.71 -29.97
N GLY A 34 -17.23 10.17 -30.60
CA GLY A 34 -16.07 10.72 -29.89
C GLY A 34 -16.43 11.89 -28.98
N LEU A 35 -17.35 12.77 -29.39
CA LEU A 35 -17.80 13.90 -28.57
C LEU A 35 -18.54 13.46 -27.30
N VAL A 36 -19.32 12.36 -27.37
CA VAL A 36 -19.99 11.80 -26.19
C VAL A 36 -18.95 11.27 -25.21
N LEU A 37 -17.98 10.49 -25.69
CA LEU A 37 -16.92 9.91 -24.86
C LEU A 37 -16.03 10.99 -24.24
N LEU A 38 -15.71 12.04 -24.99
CA LEU A 38 -14.96 13.20 -24.50
C LEU A 38 -15.68 13.88 -23.33
N GLN A 39 -17.00 14.00 -23.41
CA GLN A 39 -17.78 14.66 -22.38
C GLN A 39 -17.79 13.86 -21.07
N ASP A 40 -17.91 12.53 -21.15
CA ASP A 40 -17.78 11.65 -19.98
C ASP A 40 -16.39 11.80 -19.33
N ALA A 41 -15.32 11.85 -20.14
CA ALA A 41 -13.96 12.04 -19.64
C ALA A 41 -13.80 13.37 -18.88
N VAL A 42 -14.36 14.47 -19.42
CA VAL A 42 -14.31 15.80 -18.78
C VAL A 42 -15.14 15.83 -17.50
N GLU A 43 -16.31 15.18 -17.47
CA GLU A 43 -17.12 15.08 -16.25
C GLU A 43 -16.38 14.37 -15.12
N ILE A 44 -15.71 13.25 -15.43
CA ILE A 44 -14.92 12.53 -14.44
C ILE A 44 -13.80 13.41 -13.88
N VAL A 45 -13.11 14.19 -14.71
CA VAL A 45 -12.09 15.15 -14.24
C VAL A 45 -12.70 16.20 -13.31
N MET A 46 -13.88 16.73 -13.62
CA MET A 46 -14.55 17.71 -12.77
C MET A 46 -14.99 17.10 -11.44
N LEU A 47 -15.54 15.89 -11.45
CA LEU A 47 -15.88 15.14 -10.24
C LEU A 47 -14.64 14.91 -9.37
N CYS A 48 -13.52 14.49 -9.99
CA CYS A 48 -12.23 14.36 -9.32
C CYS A 48 -11.78 15.65 -8.62
N CYS A 49 -11.98 16.80 -9.27
CA CYS A 49 -11.68 18.09 -8.66
C CYS A 49 -12.54 18.39 -7.43
N LEU A 50 -13.83 18.02 -7.45
CA LEU A 50 -14.74 18.20 -6.32
C LEU A 50 -14.39 17.28 -5.15
N ILE A 51 -14.11 16.00 -5.43
CA ILE A 51 -13.74 15.00 -4.43
C ILE A 51 -12.42 15.36 -3.74
N GLU A 52 -11.42 15.75 -4.52
CA GLU A 52 -10.11 16.16 -3.97
C GLU A 52 -10.22 17.47 -3.15
N LYS A 53 -11.25 18.28 -3.39
CA LYS A 53 -11.58 19.47 -2.58
C LYS A 53 -12.54 19.19 -1.41
N GLY A 54 -12.92 17.93 -1.19
CA GLY A 54 -13.80 17.51 -0.08
C GLY A 54 -15.24 17.99 -0.21
N VAL A 55 -15.70 18.29 -1.43
CA VAL A 55 -17.09 18.76 -1.64
C VAL A 55 -18.08 17.61 -1.45
N ASP A 56 -17.71 16.42 -1.90
CA ASP A 56 -18.44 15.15 -1.78
C ASP A 56 -18.73 14.72 -0.34
N GLU A 57 -17.92 15.18 0.62
CA GLU A 57 -18.11 14.93 2.04
C GLU A 57 -19.30 15.72 2.62
N SER A 58 -19.72 16.79 1.95
CA SER A 58 -20.76 17.72 2.40
C SER A 58 -22.05 17.67 1.57
N GLU A 59 -21.97 17.19 0.33
CA GLU A 59 -23.09 17.14 -0.59
C GLU A 59 -22.97 15.98 -1.59
N SER A 60 -24.12 15.47 -2.06
CA SER A 60 -24.14 14.46 -3.11
C SER A 60 -23.81 15.08 -4.46
N ILE A 61 -22.65 14.74 -5.00
CA ILE A 61 -22.17 15.22 -6.31
C ILE A 61 -22.70 14.38 -7.50
N ASP A 62 -23.23 13.18 -7.24
CA ASP A 62 -23.63 12.21 -8.28
C ASP A 62 -24.83 12.66 -9.15
N LYS A 63 -25.63 13.61 -8.64
CA LYS A 63 -26.84 14.10 -9.32
C LYS A 63 -26.62 15.44 -10.03
N LEU A 64 -25.40 15.97 -10.00
CA LEU A 64 -25.11 17.24 -10.61
C LEU A 64 -25.13 17.12 -12.14
N THR A 65 -25.86 18.01 -12.79
CA THR A 65 -25.76 18.21 -14.24
C THR A 65 -24.40 18.83 -14.60
N PHE A 66 -23.97 18.70 -15.85
CA PHE A 66 -22.71 19.29 -16.33
C PHE A 66 -22.55 20.79 -16.00
N ASP A 67 -23.61 21.59 -16.15
CA ASP A 67 -23.57 23.02 -15.81
C ASP A 67 -23.42 23.26 -14.30
N GLN A 68 -24.03 22.40 -13.48
CA GLN A 68 -23.86 22.43 -12.03
C GLN A 68 -22.45 21.99 -11.62
N LEU A 69 -21.89 20.94 -12.25
CA LEU A 69 -20.51 20.50 -12.03
C LEU A 69 -19.53 21.63 -12.28
N ILE A 70 -19.64 22.30 -13.44
CA ILE A 70 -18.77 23.45 -13.75
C ILE A 70 -18.92 24.54 -12.70
N SER A 71 -20.15 24.90 -12.34
CA SER A 71 -20.43 25.95 -11.37
C SER A 71 -19.82 25.60 -10.01
N ARG A 72 -19.89 24.33 -9.61
CA ARG A 72 -19.34 23.86 -8.34
C ARG A 72 -17.82 23.82 -8.34
N VAL A 73 -17.19 23.36 -9.43
CA VAL A 73 -15.72 23.39 -9.58
C VAL A 73 -15.22 24.83 -9.47
N LYS A 74 -15.89 25.79 -10.12
CA LYS A 74 -15.53 27.22 -9.98
C LYS A 74 -15.68 27.73 -8.54
N ALA A 75 -16.70 27.28 -7.82
CA ALA A 75 -16.92 27.66 -6.42
C ALA A 75 -15.79 27.17 -5.48
N THR A 76 -15.02 26.14 -5.87
CA THR A 76 -13.81 25.70 -5.14
C THR A 76 -12.58 26.59 -5.38
N GLY A 77 -12.71 27.63 -6.21
CA GLY A 77 -11.62 28.55 -6.56
C GLY A 77 -10.78 28.12 -7.78
N LEU A 78 -11.09 26.97 -8.40
CA LEU A 78 -10.41 26.51 -9.60
C LEU A 78 -10.86 27.29 -10.84
N LYS A 79 -9.88 27.68 -11.67
CA LYS A 79 -10.13 28.42 -12.92
C LYS A 79 -10.29 27.44 -14.09
N ILE A 80 -11.40 27.55 -14.81
CA ILE A 80 -11.68 26.73 -15.99
C ILE A 80 -11.55 27.61 -17.24
N PRO A 81 -10.45 27.50 -18.02
CA PRO A 81 -10.36 28.18 -19.31
C PRO A 81 -11.35 27.55 -20.31
N LYS A 82 -11.66 28.27 -21.39
CA LYS A 82 -12.54 27.78 -22.47
C LYS A 82 -13.94 27.35 -22.02
N PHE A 83 -14.42 27.90 -20.90
CA PHE A 83 -15.73 27.58 -20.33
C PHE A 83 -16.90 27.67 -21.32
N SER A 84 -16.91 28.68 -22.21
CA SER A 84 -17.92 28.80 -23.25
C SER A 84 -17.93 27.61 -24.20
N ASP A 85 -16.75 27.13 -24.59
CA ASP A 85 -16.58 25.99 -25.49
C ASP A 85 -17.04 24.68 -24.82
N LEU A 86 -16.79 24.51 -23.51
CA LEU A 86 -17.29 23.35 -22.76
C LEU A 86 -18.81 23.34 -22.69
N LYS A 87 -19.45 24.50 -22.50
CA LYS A 87 -20.92 24.62 -22.55
C LYS A 87 -21.48 24.31 -23.93
N SER A 88 -20.85 24.83 -24.98
CA SER A 88 -21.22 24.54 -26.36
C SER A 88 -21.03 23.07 -26.72
N MET A 89 -19.97 22.42 -26.24
CA MET A 89 -19.73 20.98 -26.37
C MET A 89 -20.87 20.19 -25.72
N ASN A 90 -21.24 20.55 -24.49
CA ASN A 90 -22.33 19.90 -23.75
C ASN A 90 -23.67 20.00 -24.49
N GLU A 91 -23.96 21.17 -25.08
CA GLU A 91 -25.14 21.37 -25.90
C GLU A 91 -25.12 20.51 -27.16
N GLN A 92 -24.00 20.49 -27.90
CA GLN A 92 -23.86 19.67 -29.10
C GLN A 92 -24.00 18.17 -28.78
N ARG A 93 -23.39 17.72 -27.67
CA ARG A 93 -23.51 16.33 -27.17
C ARG A 93 -24.96 15.98 -26.83
N ARG A 94 -25.75 16.94 -26.31
CA ARG A 94 -27.20 16.76 -26.07
C ARG A 94 -27.99 16.58 -27.36
N LEU A 95 -27.68 17.37 -28.39
CA LEU A 95 -28.29 17.25 -29.72
C LEU A 95 -27.97 15.90 -30.38
N ILE A 96 -26.72 15.44 -30.29
CA ILE A 96 -26.30 14.12 -30.80
C ILE A 96 -27.11 13.02 -30.09
N LYS A 97 -27.09 12.98 -28.75
CA LYS A 97 -27.67 11.88 -27.97
C LYS A 97 -29.19 11.80 -28.05
N HIS A 98 -29.88 12.94 -28.00
CA HIS A 98 -31.35 12.96 -27.87
C HIS A 98 -32.08 13.28 -29.17
N ARG A 99 -31.38 13.83 -30.16
CA ARG A 99 -32.00 14.23 -31.44
C ARG A 99 -31.31 13.62 -32.66
N ALA A 100 -30.31 12.76 -32.45
CA ALA A 100 -29.50 12.16 -33.52
C ALA A 100 -28.90 13.19 -34.49
N GLN A 101 -28.65 14.41 -34.01
CA GLN A 101 -28.07 15.49 -34.81
C GLN A 101 -26.55 15.42 -34.74
N LEU A 102 -25.94 14.91 -35.81
CA LEU A 102 -24.49 14.75 -35.91
C LEU A 102 -23.77 16.10 -35.92
N ALA A 103 -22.61 16.15 -35.28
CA ALA A 103 -21.73 17.31 -35.31
C ALA A 103 -20.83 17.30 -36.56
N ASP A 104 -20.42 18.50 -36.98
CA ASP A 104 -19.37 18.62 -37.98
C ASP A 104 -18.01 18.23 -37.37
N PRO A 105 -17.16 17.43 -38.06
CA PRO A 105 -15.92 16.91 -37.48
C PRO A 105 -14.93 18.01 -37.06
N ILE A 106 -14.88 19.14 -37.79
CA ILE A 106 -14.00 20.26 -37.42
C ILE A 106 -14.47 20.88 -36.11
N THR A 107 -15.80 20.98 -35.93
CA THR A 107 -16.39 21.45 -34.67
C THR A 107 -16.06 20.51 -33.51
N VAL A 108 -16.14 19.18 -33.73
CA VAL A 108 -15.74 18.17 -32.73
C VAL A 108 -14.27 18.30 -32.34
N GLN A 109 -13.36 18.46 -33.31
CA GLN A 109 -11.93 18.66 -33.04
C GLN A 109 -11.66 19.93 -32.23
N ASN A 110 -12.38 21.02 -32.52
CA ASN A 110 -12.28 22.25 -31.74
C ASN A 110 -12.73 22.05 -30.28
N PHE A 111 -13.82 21.31 -30.07
CA PHE A 111 -14.24 20.93 -28.71
C PHE A 111 -13.22 20.06 -28.01
N PHE A 112 -12.63 19.08 -28.70
CA PHE A 112 -11.55 18.26 -28.14
C PHE A 112 -10.39 19.11 -27.63
N ASN A 113 -9.89 20.03 -28.45
CA ASN A 113 -8.78 20.90 -28.09
C ASN A 113 -9.13 21.82 -26.90
N ALA A 114 -10.36 22.35 -26.85
CA ALA A 114 -10.84 23.17 -25.74
C ALA A 114 -10.94 22.36 -24.43
N CYS A 115 -11.46 21.13 -24.50
CA CYS A 115 -11.57 20.22 -23.36
C CYS A 115 -10.20 19.78 -22.86
N GLN A 116 -9.27 19.44 -23.74
CA GLN A 116 -7.90 19.08 -23.35
C GLN A 116 -7.21 20.24 -22.61
N LEU A 117 -7.36 21.47 -23.12
CA LEU A 117 -6.81 22.66 -22.49
C LEU A 117 -7.44 22.92 -21.11
N ALA A 118 -8.77 22.81 -21.00
CA ALA A 118 -9.48 22.98 -19.73
C ALA A 118 -9.11 21.92 -18.69
N THR A 119 -9.09 20.65 -19.08
CA THR A 119 -8.70 19.53 -18.23
C THR A 119 -7.27 19.66 -17.73
N ASN A 120 -6.31 19.94 -18.63
CA ASN A 120 -4.92 20.10 -18.22
C ASN A 120 -4.74 21.31 -17.29
N ALA A 121 -5.42 22.43 -17.55
CA ALA A 121 -5.36 23.59 -16.66
C ALA A 121 -5.96 23.31 -15.28
N LEU A 122 -7.06 22.55 -15.20
CA LEU A 122 -7.67 22.13 -13.94
C LEU A 122 -6.73 21.22 -13.14
N LEU A 123 -6.16 20.20 -13.79
CA LEU A 123 -5.28 19.26 -13.11
C LEU A 123 -3.97 19.90 -12.69
N VAL A 124 -3.40 20.82 -13.47
CA VAL A 124 -2.20 21.57 -13.03
C VAL A 124 -2.50 22.40 -11.78
N GLN A 125 -3.69 23.01 -11.67
CA GLN A 125 -4.09 23.73 -10.46
C GLN A 125 -4.35 22.81 -9.25
N LEU A 126 -4.82 21.59 -9.50
CA LEU A 126 -5.18 20.65 -8.44
C LEU A 126 -3.99 19.82 -7.95
N THR A 127 -3.15 19.34 -8.87
CA THR A 127 -2.13 18.31 -8.64
C THR A 127 -0.73 18.74 -9.10
N GLY A 128 -0.60 19.88 -9.79
CA GLY A 128 0.64 20.30 -10.43
C GLY A 128 0.98 19.56 -11.73
N LYS A 129 0.11 18.65 -12.20
CA LYS A 129 0.37 17.79 -13.37
C LYS A 129 -0.73 17.89 -14.42
N GLN A 130 -0.37 17.62 -15.67
CA GLN A 130 -1.33 17.47 -16.78
C GLN A 130 -1.93 16.06 -16.76
N LEU A 131 -3.08 15.84 -17.41
CA LEU A 131 -3.77 14.53 -17.41
C LEU A 131 -2.85 13.41 -17.91
N GLN A 132 -2.09 13.66 -18.98
CA GLN A 132 -1.18 12.67 -19.55
C GLN A 132 -0.05 12.25 -18.59
N HIS A 133 0.30 13.11 -17.61
CA HIS A 133 1.34 12.87 -16.61
C HIS A 133 0.78 12.28 -15.31
N ILE A 134 -0.54 12.11 -15.21
CA ILE A 134 -1.13 11.30 -14.16
C ILE A 134 -0.87 9.85 -14.49
N ILE A 135 -0.21 9.17 -13.55
CA ILE A 135 0.29 7.81 -13.66
C ILE A 135 -0.02 7.08 -12.37
N ILE A 136 -0.21 5.77 -12.44
CA ILE A 136 -0.62 4.95 -11.29
C ILE A 136 0.42 5.05 -10.15
N SER A 137 1.69 5.29 -10.49
CA SER A 137 2.78 5.48 -9.53
C SER A 137 2.58 6.67 -8.58
N ASP A 138 1.72 7.64 -8.92
CA ASP A 138 1.40 8.74 -8.02
C ASP A 138 0.59 8.32 -6.79
N ALA A 139 -0.11 7.18 -6.82
CA ALA A 139 -0.78 6.62 -5.63
C ALA A 139 0.18 6.00 -4.64
N ILE A 140 1.41 5.68 -5.05
CA ILE A 140 2.38 5.04 -4.16
C ILE A 140 2.79 6.05 -3.10
N GLN A 141 2.45 5.76 -1.84
CA GLN A 141 2.80 6.59 -0.68
C GLN A 141 4.23 6.34 -0.18
N ASP A 142 4.69 5.10 -0.22
CA ASP A 142 6.05 4.72 0.14
C ASP A 142 7.08 5.38 -0.78
N HIS A 143 7.90 6.26 -0.22
CA HIS A 143 8.89 7.04 -0.96
C HIS A 143 9.97 6.19 -1.62
N ALA A 144 10.39 5.08 -0.99
CA ALA A 144 11.41 4.20 -1.55
C ALA A 144 10.87 3.46 -2.78
N ILE A 145 9.67 2.88 -2.67
CA ILE A 145 9.00 2.24 -3.81
C ILE A 145 8.74 3.27 -4.93
N LYS A 146 8.23 4.45 -4.57
CA LYS A 146 7.93 5.51 -5.53
C LYS A 146 9.17 5.98 -6.31
N SER A 147 10.32 6.08 -5.64
CA SER A 147 11.58 6.46 -6.27
C SER A 147 11.99 5.45 -7.35
N GLU A 148 11.95 4.16 -7.04
CA GLU A 148 12.28 3.10 -7.99
C GLU A 148 11.29 3.06 -9.16
N VAL A 149 9.99 3.17 -8.89
CA VAL A 149 8.97 3.23 -9.95
C VAL A 149 9.14 4.45 -10.85
N SER A 150 9.49 5.61 -10.30
CA SER A 150 9.74 6.83 -11.09
C SER A 150 10.95 6.69 -12.00
N GLU A 151 12.01 6.03 -11.51
CA GLU A 151 13.19 5.73 -12.31
C GLU A 151 12.88 4.76 -13.46
N ALA A 152 12.09 3.72 -13.18
CA ALA A 152 11.64 2.79 -14.22
C ALA A 152 10.85 3.49 -15.34
N ILE A 153 9.93 4.40 -14.98
CA ILE A 153 9.18 5.21 -15.95
C ILE A 153 10.13 6.05 -16.81
N ARG A 154 11.10 6.73 -16.17
CA ARG A 154 12.08 7.56 -16.88
C ARG A 154 12.89 6.75 -17.90
N LEU A 155 13.27 5.51 -17.55
CA LEU A 155 14.00 4.62 -18.44
C LEU A 155 13.13 4.11 -19.59
N ILE A 156 11.88 3.72 -19.32
CA ILE A 156 10.92 3.31 -20.36
C ILE A 156 10.64 4.45 -21.33
N ASP A 157 10.37 5.66 -20.84
CA ASP A 157 10.12 6.84 -21.68
C ASP A 157 11.37 7.24 -22.49
N GLY A 158 12.57 6.89 -22.00
CA GLY A 158 13.84 7.05 -22.70
C GLY A 158 14.18 5.93 -23.69
N GLY A 159 13.35 4.88 -23.81
CA GLY A 159 13.61 3.72 -24.67
C GLY A 159 14.59 2.69 -24.09
N ASN A 160 14.99 2.82 -22.83
CA ASN A 160 15.95 1.94 -22.14
C ASN A 160 15.20 0.82 -21.39
N TYR A 161 14.49 -0.04 -22.12
CA TYR A 161 13.58 -1.03 -21.53
C TYR A 161 14.28 -2.08 -20.64
N SER A 162 15.41 -2.61 -21.10
CA SER A 162 16.21 -3.59 -20.34
C SER A 162 16.68 -3.02 -19.00
N GLU A 163 17.15 -1.77 -19.01
CA GLU A 163 17.60 -1.07 -17.79
C GLU A 163 16.43 -0.80 -16.82
N ALA A 164 15.21 -0.63 -17.33
CA ALA A 164 14.03 -0.38 -16.52
C ALA A 164 13.60 -1.60 -15.67
N LEU A 165 13.96 -2.83 -16.06
CA LEU A 165 13.60 -4.04 -15.32
C LEU A 165 14.23 -4.08 -13.92
N LEU A 166 15.41 -3.47 -13.76
CA LEU A 166 16.11 -3.43 -12.48
C LEU A 166 15.38 -2.58 -11.41
N PRO A 167 15.03 -1.30 -11.64
CA PRO A 167 14.23 -0.53 -10.69
C PRO A 167 12.83 -1.12 -10.49
N ILE A 168 12.22 -1.71 -11.52
CA ILE A 168 10.95 -2.45 -11.35
C ILE A 168 11.10 -3.58 -10.31
N ARG A 169 12.19 -4.35 -10.40
CA ARG A 169 12.46 -5.41 -9.43
C ARG A 169 12.78 -4.88 -8.04
N ARG A 170 13.53 -3.79 -7.91
CA ARG A 170 13.76 -3.15 -6.61
C ARG A 170 12.45 -2.70 -5.96
N ALA A 171 11.53 -2.14 -6.73
CA ALA A 171 10.20 -1.80 -6.25
C ALA A 171 9.43 -3.05 -5.78
N LEU A 172 9.46 -4.16 -6.54
CA LEU A 172 8.86 -5.44 -6.13
C LEU A 172 9.49 -5.99 -4.85
N TYR A 173 10.81 -5.89 -4.71
CA TYR A 173 11.53 -6.32 -3.52
C TYR A 173 11.07 -5.56 -2.28
N LEU A 174 10.99 -4.22 -2.38
CA LEU A 174 10.53 -3.37 -1.30
C LEU A 174 9.07 -3.65 -0.94
N ALA A 175 8.20 -3.85 -1.94
CA ALA A 175 6.78 -4.10 -1.75
C ALA A 175 6.47 -5.51 -1.19
N VAL A 176 7.23 -6.54 -1.57
CA VAL A 176 6.88 -7.94 -1.28
C VAL A 176 8.06 -8.72 -0.72
N GLU A 177 9.15 -8.82 -1.47
CA GLU A 177 10.19 -9.83 -1.23
C GLU A 177 10.96 -9.61 0.06
N SER A 178 11.11 -8.36 0.50
CA SER A 178 11.75 -8.02 1.79
C SER A 178 11.10 -8.72 2.98
N SER A 179 9.80 -9.04 2.90
CA SER A 179 9.10 -9.81 3.95
C SER A 179 9.52 -11.28 3.99
N TYR A 180 10.30 -11.76 3.02
CA TYR A 180 10.78 -13.14 2.91
C TYR A 180 12.30 -13.23 3.13
N ASP A 181 12.92 -12.18 3.68
CA ASP A 181 14.34 -12.19 4.02
C ASP A 181 14.60 -13.11 5.23
N ILE A 182 15.53 -14.05 5.07
CA ILE A 182 15.99 -14.95 6.13
C ILE A 182 17.37 -14.60 6.68
N ARG A 183 18.04 -13.54 6.19
CA ARG A 183 19.36 -13.10 6.69
C ARG A 183 19.41 -12.89 8.20
N PRO A 184 18.38 -12.35 8.89
CA PRO A 184 18.40 -12.23 10.35
C PRO A 184 18.60 -13.57 11.08
N TRP A 185 18.25 -14.68 10.44
CA TRP A 185 18.29 -16.04 11.00
C TRP A 185 19.63 -16.75 10.82
N ARG A 186 20.63 -16.11 10.18
CA ARG A 186 21.93 -16.73 9.87
C ARG A 186 22.68 -17.31 11.07
N ASN A 187 22.46 -16.73 12.26
CA ASN A 187 23.12 -17.13 13.50
C ASN A 187 22.23 -17.98 14.42
N HIS A 188 20.97 -18.20 14.05
CA HIS A 188 20.00 -18.90 14.88
C HIS A 188 20.12 -20.41 14.73
N GLN A 189 20.20 -21.15 15.82
CA GLN A 189 20.28 -22.61 15.80
C GLN A 189 18.94 -23.27 16.12
N VAL A 190 18.73 -24.47 15.57
CA VAL A 190 17.51 -25.26 15.80
C VAL A 190 17.41 -25.62 17.28
N GLY A 191 16.32 -25.19 17.94
CA GLY A 191 16.07 -25.42 19.37
C GLY A 191 16.39 -24.22 20.27
N GLU A 192 16.95 -23.14 19.74
CA GLU A 192 17.02 -21.86 20.44
C GLU A 192 15.65 -21.18 20.47
N ASP A 193 15.41 -20.33 21.47
CA ASP A 193 14.17 -19.55 21.53
C ASP A 193 14.16 -18.49 20.42
N ALA A 194 13.31 -18.74 19.42
CA ALA A 194 13.14 -17.89 18.25
C ALA A 194 12.16 -16.72 18.48
N MET A 195 11.44 -16.70 19.61
CA MET A 195 10.33 -15.77 19.82
C MET A 195 10.78 -14.31 19.72
N LEU A 196 11.92 -13.96 20.31
CA LEU A 196 12.46 -12.59 20.25
C LEU A 196 12.85 -12.20 18.81
N LEU A 197 13.41 -13.16 18.06
CA LEU A 197 13.85 -12.95 16.70
C LEU A 197 12.67 -12.80 15.73
N GLU A 198 11.60 -13.59 15.92
CA GLU A 198 10.35 -13.48 15.16
C GLU A 198 9.62 -12.16 15.40
N LEU A 199 9.63 -11.66 16.63
CA LEU A 199 9.03 -10.36 16.95
C LEU A 199 9.84 -9.19 16.38
N ALA A 200 11.18 -9.28 16.43
CA ALA A 200 12.06 -8.24 15.90
C ALA A 200 12.13 -8.24 14.37
N HIS A 201 12.03 -9.42 13.74
CA HIS A 201 12.15 -9.62 12.31
C HIS A 201 11.06 -10.57 11.79
N PRO A 202 9.79 -10.11 11.73
CA PRO A 202 8.71 -10.91 11.20
C PRO A 202 8.99 -11.25 9.74
N THR A 203 9.06 -12.55 9.45
CA THR A 203 9.32 -13.06 8.11
C THR A 203 8.19 -13.99 7.67
N LYS A 204 7.91 -13.95 6.37
CA LYS A 204 6.96 -14.81 5.66
C LYS A 204 7.65 -16.00 4.98
N ALA A 205 8.98 -16.12 5.08
CA ALA A 205 9.72 -17.24 4.52
C ALA A 205 9.32 -18.59 5.15
N PRO A 206 9.44 -19.72 4.44
CA PRO A 206 9.09 -21.03 5.01
C PRO A 206 9.85 -21.34 6.30
N LEU A 207 9.18 -21.89 7.31
CA LEU A 207 9.77 -22.13 8.65
C LEU A 207 11.09 -22.92 8.60
N HIS A 208 11.19 -23.93 7.72
CA HIS A 208 12.38 -24.78 7.62
C HIS A 208 13.63 -24.04 7.09
N THR A 209 13.47 -22.86 6.47
CA THR A 209 14.57 -22.04 5.96
C THR A 209 15.13 -21.08 7.02
N ARG A 210 14.39 -20.86 8.12
CA ARG A 210 14.68 -19.88 9.17
C ARG A 210 15.67 -20.40 10.22
N ASN A 211 16.82 -20.91 9.78
CA ASN A 211 17.88 -21.34 10.70
C ASN A 211 19.26 -21.28 10.03
N GLY A 212 20.29 -21.02 10.85
CA GLY A 212 21.67 -20.86 10.41
C GLY A 212 22.24 -22.12 9.75
N SER A 213 21.85 -23.31 10.20
CA SER A 213 22.31 -24.57 9.61
C SER A 213 21.85 -24.72 8.16
N TRP A 214 20.58 -24.45 7.89
CA TRP A 214 20.02 -24.46 6.53
C TRP A 214 20.62 -23.35 5.67
N ILE A 215 20.73 -22.13 6.21
CA ILE A 215 21.31 -20.97 5.52
C ILE A 215 22.74 -21.26 5.07
N ASN A 216 23.58 -21.77 5.95
CA ASN A 216 24.98 -22.09 5.64
C ASN A 216 25.14 -23.14 4.54
N GLN A 217 24.14 -24.02 4.37
CA GLN A 217 24.17 -25.08 3.35
C GLN A 217 23.59 -24.64 2.01
N ASN A 218 22.60 -23.74 2.00
CA ASN A 218 21.79 -23.44 0.82
C ASN A 218 21.96 -22.01 0.28
N VAL A 219 22.47 -21.08 1.08
CA VAL A 219 22.67 -19.67 0.66
C VAL A 219 24.12 -19.46 0.30
N THR A 220 24.39 -19.35 -1.00
CA THR A 220 25.74 -19.16 -1.57
C THR A 220 26.00 -17.74 -2.04
N ASN A 221 24.94 -16.96 -2.28
CA ASN A 221 25.02 -15.56 -2.69
C ASN A 221 23.92 -14.71 -2.03
N PRO A 222 24.03 -13.37 -2.02
CA PRO A 222 23.11 -12.52 -1.28
C PRO A 222 21.66 -12.59 -1.73
N VAL A 223 21.38 -12.83 -3.02
CA VAL A 223 19.99 -12.88 -3.51
C VAL A 223 19.24 -14.13 -3.04
N GLU A 224 19.96 -15.17 -2.63
CA GLU A 224 19.40 -16.40 -2.05
C GLU A 224 18.92 -16.23 -0.60
N TYR A 225 19.14 -15.07 0.03
CA TYR A 225 18.49 -14.77 1.32
C TYR A 225 16.97 -14.53 1.19
N ILE A 226 16.45 -14.37 -0.01
CA ILE A 226 15.01 -14.29 -0.24
C ILE A 226 14.47 -15.69 -0.50
N GLN A 227 13.69 -16.21 0.46
CA GLN A 227 13.04 -17.52 0.35
C GLN A 227 11.54 -17.34 0.27
N LEU A 228 11.00 -17.29 -0.95
CA LEU A 228 9.57 -17.16 -1.17
C LEU A 228 8.83 -18.43 -0.76
N ASP A 229 7.78 -18.26 0.03
CA ASP A 229 6.75 -19.27 0.21
C ASP A 229 5.71 -19.06 -0.91
N PHE A 230 5.75 -19.90 -1.93
CA PHE A 230 4.93 -19.77 -3.15
C PHE A 230 3.43 -19.82 -2.85
N GLU A 231 3.01 -20.67 -1.92
CA GLU A 231 1.59 -20.77 -1.52
C GLU A 231 1.17 -19.48 -0.81
N ARG A 232 2.00 -18.99 0.11
CA ARG A 232 1.73 -17.73 0.81
C ARG A 232 1.68 -16.54 -0.12
N VAL A 233 2.62 -16.44 -1.06
CA VAL A 233 2.62 -15.37 -2.08
C VAL A 233 1.35 -15.45 -2.92
N GLY A 234 0.96 -16.64 -3.37
CA GLY A 234 -0.27 -16.82 -4.14
C GLY A 234 -1.51 -16.35 -3.39
N LEU A 235 -1.65 -16.72 -2.10
CA LEU A 235 -2.74 -16.23 -1.26
C LEU A 235 -2.71 -14.71 -1.07
N ASP A 236 -1.53 -14.15 -0.77
CA ASP A 236 -1.38 -12.70 -0.59
C ASP A 236 -1.76 -11.93 -1.87
N MET A 237 -1.42 -12.44 -3.07
CA MET A 237 -1.82 -11.83 -4.35
C MET A 237 -3.32 -11.93 -4.60
N LEU A 238 -3.94 -13.09 -4.35
CA LEU A 238 -5.39 -13.27 -4.46
C LEU A 238 -6.15 -12.34 -3.51
N GLU A 239 -5.67 -12.13 -2.29
CA GLU A 239 -6.24 -11.17 -1.34
C GLU A 239 -6.15 -9.72 -1.82
N LEU A 240 -5.21 -9.39 -2.72
CA LEU A 240 -5.12 -8.09 -3.38
C LEU A 240 -5.95 -8.04 -4.69
N GLY A 241 -6.59 -9.16 -5.07
CA GLY A 241 -7.28 -9.29 -6.35
C GLY A 241 -6.31 -9.16 -7.53
N ILE A 242 -5.13 -9.77 -7.41
CA ILE A 242 -4.09 -9.86 -8.43
C ILE A 242 -3.92 -11.34 -8.76
N ASP A 243 -3.82 -11.69 -10.04
CA ASP A 243 -3.54 -13.07 -10.43
C ASP A 243 -2.11 -13.45 -9.97
N PRO A 244 -1.93 -14.53 -9.19
CA PRO A 244 -0.60 -14.99 -8.79
C PRO A 244 0.40 -15.12 -9.95
N GLU A 245 -0.05 -15.50 -11.14
CA GLU A 245 0.84 -15.60 -12.31
C GLU A 245 1.40 -14.24 -12.75
N GLU A 246 0.68 -13.13 -12.54
CA GLU A 246 1.22 -11.80 -12.83
C GLU A 246 2.44 -11.49 -11.97
N PHE A 247 2.38 -11.82 -10.67
CA PHE A 247 3.53 -11.70 -9.77
C PHE A 247 4.70 -12.56 -10.25
N PHE A 248 4.46 -13.84 -10.55
CA PHE A 248 5.52 -14.75 -10.96
C PHE A 248 6.09 -14.41 -12.35
N ASN A 249 5.30 -13.82 -13.24
CA ASN A 249 5.79 -13.28 -14.50
C ASN A 249 6.81 -12.17 -14.25
N VAL A 250 6.45 -11.15 -13.46
CA VAL A 250 7.41 -10.09 -13.13
C VAL A 250 8.63 -10.67 -12.43
N TRP A 251 8.43 -11.61 -11.51
CA TRP A 251 9.52 -12.25 -10.77
C TRP A 251 10.52 -12.97 -11.69
N ARG A 252 10.04 -13.61 -12.76
CA ARG A 252 10.84 -14.32 -13.78
C ARG A 252 11.46 -13.37 -14.81
N LEU A 253 10.74 -12.33 -15.20
CA LEU A 253 11.14 -11.38 -16.26
C LEU A 253 12.16 -10.35 -15.79
N THR A 254 12.35 -10.21 -14.47
CA THR A 254 13.22 -9.19 -13.88
C THR A 254 14.44 -9.80 -13.20
N PRO A 255 15.61 -9.12 -13.20
CA PRO A 255 16.83 -9.63 -12.58
C PRO A 255 16.69 -9.73 -11.06
N ALA A 256 17.12 -10.82 -10.44
CA ALA A 256 17.02 -10.95 -9.00
C ALA A 256 17.90 -9.92 -8.28
N VAL A 257 17.34 -9.27 -7.25
CA VAL A 257 18.01 -8.24 -6.46
C VAL A 257 17.93 -8.55 -4.97
N TYR A 258 18.89 -8.04 -4.21
CA TYR A 258 18.85 -8.07 -2.76
C TYR A 258 19.47 -6.82 -2.16
N ARG A 259 18.79 -6.23 -1.18
CA ARG A 259 19.28 -5.03 -0.49
C ARG A 259 20.21 -5.46 0.65
N ILE A 260 21.50 -5.23 0.49
CA ILE A 260 22.50 -5.56 1.52
C ILE A 260 22.42 -4.55 2.67
N GLU A 261 22.40 -3.28 2.31
CA GLU A 261 22.32 -2.09 3.17
C GLU A 261 21.53 -1.02 2.43
N ASP A 262 21.16 0.07 3.11
CA ASP A 262 20.42 1.15 2.48
C ASP A 262 21.22 1.74 1.30
N GLY A 263 20.61 1.67 0.11
CA GLY A 263 21.23 2.12 -1.15
C GLY A 263 22.22 1.12 -1.79
N VAL A 264 22.58 0.03 -1.11
CA VAL A 264 23.52 -0.98 -1.63
C VAL A 264 22.79 -2.25 -2.04
N TRP A 265 22.84 -2.56 -3.34
CA TRP A 265 22.12 -3.67 -3.94
C TRP A 265 23.07 -4.73 -4.51
N ALA A 266 22.83 -5.99 -4.15
CA ALA A 266 23.32 -7.14 -4.91
C ALA A 266 22.37 -7.39 -6.09
N ILE A 267 22.93 -7.62 -7.27
CA ILE A 267 22.17 -7.86 -8.50
C ILE A 267 22.70 -9.15 -9.10
N LYS A 268 21.82 -10.10 -9.37
CA LYS A 268 22.12 -11.27 -10.18
C LYS A 268 21.69 -10.97 -11.60
N GLU A 269 22.66 -10.56 -12.42
CA GLU A 269 22.41 -10.25 -13.83
C GLU A 269 21.83 -11.48 -14.55
N LEU A 270 20.79 -11.24 -15.35
CA LEU A 270 20.29 -12.22 -16.30
C LEU A 270 21.27 -12.29 -17.48
N ASP A 271 21.37 -13.46 -18.11
CA ASP A 271 22.23 -13.62 -19.28
C ASP A 271 21.79 -12.65 -20.38
N LYS A 272 22.74 -11.88 -20.96
CA LYS A 272 22.48 -10.77 -21.90
C LYS A 272 21.82 -11.21 -23.21
N HIS A 273 21.56 -12.49 -23.38
CA HIS A 273 20.92 -13.08 -24.56
C HIS A 273 19.44 -13.43 -24.31
N SER A 274 18.90 -13.14 -23.11
CA SER A 274 17.48 -13.30 -22.84
C SER A 274 16.66 -12.18 -23.48
N THR A 275 15.71 -12.55 -24.34
CA THR A 275 14.88 -11.71 -25.23
C THR A 275 13.92 -10.72 -24.56
N PHE A 276 14.05 -10.42 -23.27
CA PHE A 276 13.04 -9.67 -22.47
C PHE A 276 13.25 -8.15 -22.47
N ASP A 277 13.64 -7.58 -23.61
CA ASP A 277 13.98 -6.15 -23.73
C ASP A 277 12.91 -5.33 -24.46
N SER A 278 11.67 -5.84 -24.53
CA SER A 278 10.60 -5.14 -25.23
C SER A 278 9.95 -4.06 -24.37
N GLU A 279 9.45 -3.02 -25.03
CA GLU A 279 8.63 -1.99 -24.38
C GLU A 279 7.40 -2.61 -23.69
N GLU A 280 6.79 -3.61 -24.34
CA GLU A 280 5.61 -4.32 -23.83
C GLU A 280 5.91 -5.03 -22.51
N ASP A 281 7.02 -5.77 -22.43
CA ASP A 281 7.42 -6.48 -21.20
C ASP A 281 7.75 -5.51 -20.06
N ALA A 282 8.48 -4.43 -20.34
CA ALA A 282 8.84 -3.44 -19.34
C ALA A 282 7.61 -2.71 -18.80
N ARG A 283 6.66 -2.33 -19.68
CA ARG A 283 5.39 -1.70 -19.28
C ARG A 283 4.52 -2.67 -18.49
N TYR A 284 4.39 -3.91 -18.95
CA TYR A 284 3.66 -4.96 -18.23
C TYR A 284 4.20 -5.14 -16.81
N CYS A 285 5.52 -5.30 -16.67
CA CYS A 285 6.13 -5.49 -15.35
C CYS A 285 5.94 -4.28 -14.44
N LEU A 286 6.08 -3.06 -14.99
CA LEU A 286 5.83 -1.83 -14.25
C LEU A 286 4.38 -1.79 -13.73
N ASP A 287 3.40 -2.03 -14.60
CA ASP A 287 1.97 -1.95 -14.25
C ASP A 287 1.60 -2.94 -13.14
N VAL A 288 2.09 -4.18 -13.22
CA VAL A 288 1.86 -5.21 -12.19
C VAL A 288 2.48 -4.76 -10.85
N VAL A 289 3.73 -4.29 -10.85
CA VAL A 289 4.40 -3.84 -9.60
C VAL A 289 3.68 -2.65 -8.98
N VAL A 290 3.25 -1.67 -9.79
CA VAL A 290 2.48 -0.53 -9.27
C VAL A 290 1.12 -0.99 -8.71
N SER A 291 0.44 -1.92 -9.38
CA SER A 291 -0.81 -2.52 -8.89
C SER A 291 -0.62 -3.20 -7.53
N ILE A 292 0.44 -4.02 -7.37
CA ILE A 292 0.78 -4.66 -6.10
C ILE A 292 1.02 -3.60 -5.01
N ALA A 293 1.89 -2.63 -5.27
CA ALA A 293 2.29 -1.62 -4.28
C ALA A 293 1.09 -0.78 -3.79
N THR A 294 0.25 -0.31 -4.72
CA THR A 294 -0.91 0.52 -4.40
C THR A 294 -1.99 -0.27 -3.65
N LYS A 295 -2.32 -1.49 -4.10
CA LYS A 295 -3.33 -2.33 -3.43
C LYS A 295 -2.90 -2.76 -2.03
N GLN A 296 -1.61 -3.02 -1.81
CA GLN A 296 -1.10 -3.30 -0.46
C GLN A 296 -1.29 -2.10 0.49
N GLN A 297 -1.01 -0.88 0.02
CA GLN A 297 -1.20 0.34 0.82
C GLN A 297 -2.67 0.54 1.18
N VAL A 298 -3.58 0.34 0.22
CA VAL A 298 -5.02 0.38 0.47
C VAL A 298 -5.42 -0.66 1.53
N LYS A 299 -4.96 -1.90 1.39
CA LYS A 299 -5.24 -2.96 2.37
C LYS A 299 -4.76 -2.58 3.76
N ARG A 300 -3.54 -2.05 3.92
CA ARG A 300 -3.01 -1.56 5.20
C ARG A 300 -3.89 -0.46 5.81
N SER A 301 -4.38 0.48 4.99
CA SER A 301 -5.24 1.58 5.45
C SER A 301 -6.63 1.13 5.93
N ILE A 302 -7.14 0.00 5.40
CA ILE A 302 -8.46 -0.54 5.78
C ILE A 302 -8.39 -1.35 7.08
N VAL A 303 -7.23 -1.95 7.39
CA VAL A 303 -7.08 -2.77 8.60
C VAL A 303 -7.25 -1.90 9.84
N ARG A 304 -8.41 -2.05 10.48
CA ARG A 304 -8.69 -1.46 11.78
C ARG A 304 -8.04 -2.31 12.86
N GLN A 305 -6.88 -1.89 13.35
CA GLN A 305 -6.33 -2.46 14.57
C GLN A 305 -6.94 -1.74 15.77
N ARG A 306 -7.31 -2.50 16.82
CA ARG A 306 -7.54 -1.87 18.13
C ARG A 306 -6.20 -1.28 18.54
N GLY A 307 -6.15 0.04 18.79
CA GLY A 307 -4.92 0.70 19.21
C GLY A 307 -4.28 -0.09 20.35
N THR A 308 -3.06 -0.55 20.14
CA THR A 308 -2.23 -1.20 21.14
C THR A 308 -1.80 -0.14 22.15
N GLN A 309 -2.73 0.30 22.98
CA GLN A 309 -2.35 0.92 24.24
C GLN A 309 -1.64 -0.18 25.03
N THR A 310 -0.32 -0.05 25.13
CA THR A 310 0.52 -0.85 26.02
C THR A 310 0.09 -0.51 27.44
N ASN A 311 -0.89 -1.26 27.92
CA ASN A 311 -1.41 -1.11 29.26
C ASN A 311 -0.49 -1.87 30.21
N GLY A 312 -0.11 -1.23 31.32
CA GLY A 312 0.61 -1.85 32.40
C GLY A 312 -0.34 -2.22 33.54
N VAL A 313 0.09 -3.15 34.38
CA VAL A 313 -0.49 -3.34 35.71
C VAL A 313 0.60 -3.29 36.76
N ARG A 314 0.34 -2.56 37.85
CA ARG A 314 1.16 -2.53 39.06
C ARG A 314 0.61 -3.52 40.07
N ILE A 315 1.48 -4.34 40.63
CA ILE A 315 1.11 -5.35 41.62
C ILE A 315 0.92 -4.67 42.98
N ARG A 316 -0.24 -4.87 43.61
CA ARG A 316 -0.59 -4.24 44.91
C ARG A 316 -0.10 -5.04 46.11
N THR A 317 -0.14 -6.36 45.99
CA THR A 317 0.21 -7.30 47.06
C THR A 317 1.09 -8.38 46.47
N GLU A 318 1.97 -8.96 47.28
CA GLU A 318 2.81 -10.06 46.86
C GLU A 318 1.96 -11.22 46.29
N GLN A 319 2.22 -11.62 45.05
CA GLN A 319 1.44 -12.66 44.37
C GLN A 319 2.33 -13.60 43.55
N PRO A 320 2.14 -14.93 43.64
CA PRO A 320 2.82 -15.86 42.76
C PRO A 320 2.27 -15.74 41.33
N LEU A 321 3.15 -15.85 40.34
CA LEU A 321 2.74 -15.94 38.95
C LEU A 321 2.18 -17.35 38.68
N LEU A 322 0.93 -17.40 38.21
CA LEU A 322 0.21 -18.65 37.96
C LEU A 322 0.32 -19.07 36.49
N ARG A 323 0.25 -20.37 36.20
CA ARG A 323 0.27 -20.89 34.82
C ARG A 323 -1.08 -20.75 34.11
N GLY A 324 -2.18 -20.69 34.86
CA GLY A 324 -3.54 -20.54 34.35
C GLY A 324 -4.37 -19.59 35.21
N ALA A 325 -5.50 -19.13 34.67
CA ALA A 325 -6.45 -18.24 35.34
C ALA A 325 -7.29 -18.98 36.40
N SER A 326 -6.63 -19.50 37.43
CA SER A 326 -7.25 -20.17 38.59
C SER A 326 -6.29 -20.13 39.76
N ARG A 327 -6.80 -19.89 40.98
CA ARG A 327 -5.98 -19.87 42.22
C ARG A 327 -5.28 -21.21 42.49
N ASP A 328 -5.88 -22.31 42.05
CA ASP A 328 -5.33 -23.66 42.21
C ASP A 328 -4.34 -24.04 41.10
N SER A 329 -4.06 -23.11 40.18
CA SER A 329 -3.13 -23.35 39.09
C SER A 329 -1.68 -23.49 39.60
N LYS A 330 -0.89 -24.27 38.85
CA LYS A 330 0.53 -24.48 39.15
C LYS A 330 1.27 -23.14 39.14
N ARG A 331 1.98 -22.85 40.22
CA ARG A 331 2.85 -21.67 40.35
C ARG A 331 4.08 -21.82 39.44
N GLN A 332 4.46 -20.75 38.76
CA GLN A 332 5.59 -20.73 37.83
C GLN A 332 6.95 -20.49 38.52
N GLY A 333 6.98 -20.38 39.85
CA GLY A 333 8.22 -20.19 40.61
C GLY A 333 8.74 -18.75 40.64
N LEU A 334 7.98 -17.79 40.09
CA LEU A 334 8.20 -16.36 40.26
C LEU A 334 7.11 -15.78 41.18
N THR A 335 7.52 -15.00 42.17
CA THR A 335 6.62 -14.21 43.01
C THR A 335 6.85 -12.73 42.69
N LEU A 336 5.77 -12.03 42.36
CA LEU A 336 5.78 -10.60 42.10
C LEU A 336 5.57 -9.84 43.41
N SER A 337 6.40 -8.82 43.64
CA SER A 337 6.37 -7.98 44.83
C SER A 337 5.42 -6.77 44.63
N PRO A 338 4.88 -6.20 45.72
CA PRO A 338 4.17 -4.93 45.65
C PRO A 338 5.01 -3.84 44.97
N GLY A 339 4.41 -3.11 44.04
CA GLY A 339 5.07 -2.07 43.25
C GLY A 339 5.67 -2.56 41.92
N ASP A 340 5.80 -3.87 41.72
CA ASP A 340 6.24 -4.42 40.44
C ASP A 340 5.26 -4.03 39.34
N VAL A 341 5.79 -3.57 38.20
CA VAL A 341 5.00 -3.27 37.01
C VAL A 341 5.23 -4.35 35.97
N CYS A 342 4.12 -4.85 35.42
CA CYS A 342 4.11 -5.83 34.35
C CYS A 342 3.33 -5.27 33.15
N MET A 343 3.66 -5.73 31.95
CA MET A 343 2.83 -5.49 30.77
C MET A 343 1.56 -6.33 30.90
N LEU A 344 0.40 -5.71 30.66
CA LEU A 344 -0.89 -6.37 30.64
C LEU A 344 -1.26 -6.71 29.21
N ASP A 345 -1.45 -8.00 28.93
CA ASP A 345 -1.93 -8.43 27.61
C ASP A 345 -3.47 -8.35 27.56
N TYR A 346 -4.14 -8.94 28.55
CA TYR A 346 -5.60 -8.96 28.66
C TYR A 346 -6.07 -9.37 30.05
N TYR A 347 -7.35 -9.13 30.33
CA TYR A 347 -8.06 -9.77 31.44
C TYR A 347 -8.85 -10.96 30.93
N VAL A 348 -8.87 -12.03 31.71
CA VAL A 348 -9.69 -13.21 31.46
C VAL A 348 -10.44 -13.61 32.73
N THR A 349 -11.63 -14.15 32.59
CA THR A 349 -12.33 -14.79 33.71
C THR A 349 -11.73 -16.16 33.99
N SER A 350 -11.81 -16.61 35.24
CA SER A 350 -11.47 -17.98 35.61
C SER A 350 -12.33 -19.00 34.87
N PHE A 351 -11.89 -20.27 34.91
CA PHE A 351 -12.61 -21.37 34.25
C PHE A 351 -14.04 -21.60 34.80
N ASP A 352 -14.29 -21.22 36.05
CA ASP A 352 -15.60 -21.25 36.71
C ASP A 352 -16.36 -19.92 36.58
N GLY A 353 -15.76 -18.89 35.95
CA GLY A 353 -16.38 -17.60 35.67
C GLY A 353 -16.58 -16.68 36.87
N THR A 354 -16.09 -17.07 38.05
CA THR A 354 -16.31 -16.35 39.32
C THR A 354 -15.30 -15.22 39.54
N GLU A 355 -14.07 -15.39 39.05
CA GLU A 355 -12.96 -14.50 39.30
C GLU A 355 -12.36 -13.95 38.00
N ARG A 356 -11.61 -12.86 38.11
CA ARG A 356 -10.89 -12.25 36.99
C ARG A 356 -9.39 -12.29 37.24
N PHE A 357 -8.65 -12.59 36.19
CA PHE A 357 -7.20 -12.67 36.18
C PHE A 357 -6.64 -11.73 35.12
N ALA A 358 -5.54 -11.06 35.45
CA ALA A 358 -4.69 -10.34 34.51
C ALA A 358 -3.67 -11.32 33.92
N HIS A 359 -3.61 -11.43 32.59
CA HIS A 359 -2.47 -12.06 31.92
C HIS A 359 -1.35 -11.03 31.81
N VAL A 360 -0.23 -11.32 32.43
CA VAL A 360 0.88 -10.39 32.58
C VAL A 360 2.16 -10.96 31.98
N PHE A 361 2.92 -10.08 31.33
CA PHE A 361 4.25 -10.35 30.84
C PHE A 361 5.27 -9.47 31.58
N ARG A 362 6.37 -10.09 32.02
CA ARG A 362 7.49 -9.36 32.64
C ARG A 362 8.82 -9.79 32.04
N TYR A 363 9.61 -8.79 31.68
CA TYR A 363 10.99 -8.93 31.27
C TYR A 363 11.91 -8.57 32.43
N ILE A 364 12.80 -9.49 32.81
CA ILE A 364 13.82 -9.24 33.85
C ILE A 364 15.17 -9.12 33.15
N GLN A 365 15.76 -7.93 33.21
CA GLN A 365 17.12 -7.69 32.73
C GLN A 365 18.15 -8.37 33.64
N GLY A 366 18.91 -9.30 33.08
CA GLY A 366 20.03 -10.00 33.74
C GLY A 366 20.64 -11.03 32.80
N PRO A 367 21.88 -11.51 33.00
CA PRO A 367 22.45 -12.61 32.23
C PRO A 367 22.21 -13.96 32.93
N PRO A 368 21.48 -14.93 32.33
CA PRO A 368 20.74 -14.84 31.07
C PRO A 368 19.39 -14.12 31.24
N PRO A 369 18.89 -13.41 30.20
CA PRO A 369 17.63 -12.69 30.28
C PRO A 369 16.49 -13.70 30.44
N LYS A 370 15.59 -13.42 31.38
CA LYS A 370 14.44 -14.29 31.66
C LYS A 370 13.16 -13.52 31.37
N HIS A 371 12.30 -14.14 30.57
CA HIS A 371 10.94 -13.69 30.34
C HIS A 371 9.98 -14.57 31.14
N TRP A 372 8.93 -13.97 31.67
CA TRP A 372 7.88 -14.67 32.37
C TRP A 372 6.52 -14.18 31.88
N PHE A 373 5.63 -15.11 31.57
CA PHE A 373 4.24 -14.83 31.24
C PHE A 373 3.36 -15.67 32.16
N GLY A 374 2.21 -15.14 32.58
CA GLY A 374 1.30 -15.90 33.42
C GLY A 374 0.16 -15.05 33.95
N TYR A 375 -0.54 -15.60 34.94
CA TYR A 375 -1.78 -15.02 35.46
C TYR A 375 -1.61 -14.53 36.89
N VAL A 376 -2.21 -13.39 37.19
CA VAL A 376 -2.33 -12.81 38.54
C VAL A 376 -3.80 -12.45 38.77
N PRO A 377 -4.39 -12.71 39.94
CA PRO A 377 -5.76 -12.28 40.21
C PRO A 377 -5.90 -10.77 40.07
N ALA A 378 -6.90 -10.32 39.32
CA ALA A 378 -7.06 -8.92 38.92
C ALA A 378 -7.27 -7.97 40.11
N GLU A 379 -7.82 -8.46 41.22
CA GLU A 379 -7.98 -7.70 42.47
C GLU A 379 -6.66 -7.24 43.10
N HIS A 380 -5.56 -7.93 42.76
CA HIS A 380 -4.20 -7.60 43.20
C HIS A 380 -3.43 -6.74 42.18
N CYS A 381 -4.07 -6.34 41.08
CA CYS A 381 -3.48 -5.53 40.03
C CYS A 381 -4.13 -4.14 39.99
N GLU A 382 -3.32 -3.12 39.76
CA GLU A 382 -3.77 -1.76 39.49
C GLU A 382 -3.37 -1.34 38.08
N PRO A 383 -4.31 -0.91 37.22
CA PRO A 383 -3.96 -0.40 35.91
C PRO A 383 -3.00 0.78 36.02
N CYS A 384 -1.94 0.78 35.21
CA CYS A 384 -1.00 1.90 35.13
C CYS A 384 -0.52 2.08 33.69
N SER A 385 0.05 3.25 33.39
CA SER A 385 0.72 3.50 32.11
C SER A 385 2.12 2.90 32.14
N LEU A 386 2.53 2.19 31.09
CA LEU A 386 3.91 1.69 30.97
C LEU A 386 4.94 2.83 30.83
N ALA A 387 4.50 4.04 30.45
CA ALA A 387 5.36 5.23 30.42
C ALA A 387 5.73 5.75 31.82
N GLU A 388 4.93 5.43 32.86
CA GLU A 388 5.24 5.80 34.25
C GLU A 388 6.24 4.86 34.92
N ALA A 389 6.55 3.73 34.28
CA ALA A 389 7.29 2.62 34.89
C ALA A 389 8.72 2.44 34.36
N ASP A 390 9.19 3.27 33.42
CA ASP A 390 10.48 3.11 32.71
C ASP A 390 10.71 1.69 32.13
N LEU A 391 9.62 0.93 31.92
CA LEU A 391 9.63 -0.45 31.44
C LEU A 391 9.32 -0.53 29.95
N LEU A 392 9.25 0.59 29.24
CA LEU A 392 9.16 0.56 27.78
C LEU A 392 10.39 -0.19 27.26
N PRO A 393 10.20 -1.38 26.67
CA PRO A 393 11.30 -2.03 26.00
C PRO A 393 11.81 -1.09 24.92
N MET A 394 13.12 -0.96 24.80
CA MET A 394 13.78 -0.05 23.84
C MET A 394 13.30 -0.28 22.38
N TRP A 395 12.68 -1.42 22.08
CA TRP A 395 12.10 -1.81 20.79
C TRP A 395 10.63 -1.39 20.57
N LEU A 396 9.89 -0.97 21.61
CA LEU A 396 8.58 -0.31 21.45
C LEU A 396 8.72 1.17 21.05
N MET A 397 9.93 1.74 21.15
CA MET A 397 10.25 3.08 20.64
C MET A 397 10.52 3.12 19.14
N THR A 398 10.58 1.96 18.46
CA THR A 398 10.69 1.87 17.01
C THR A 398 9.36 1.46 16.40
N SER A 399 8.32 2.28 16.59
CA SER A 399 7.22 2.29 15.62
C SER A 399 7.74 3.01 14.37
N PRO A 400 7.57 2.48 13.14
CA PRO A 400 7.93 3.19 11.92
C PRO A 400 6.86 4.25 11.61
N GLU A 401 6.66 5.18 12.53
CA GLU A 401 5.90 6.41 12.33
C GLU A 401 6.80 7.59 12.71
N SER A 402 7.97 7.69 12.08
CA SER A 402 8.72 8.94 11.97
C SER A 402 9.86 8.80 10.97
N THR A 403 9.56 8.78 9.67
CA THR A 403 10.23 9.61 8.65
C THR A 403 9.49 9.51 7.32
#